data_AF-A0A0D0BWD4-F1
#
_entry.id   AF-A0A0D0BWD4-F1
#
_cell.length_a   1.000
_cell.length_b   1.000
_cell.length_c   1.000
_cell.angle_alpha   90.00
_cell.angle_beta   90.00
_cell.angle_gamma   90.00
#
_symmetry.space_group_name_H-M   'P 1'
#
loop_
_entity.id
_entity.type
_entity.pdbx_description
1 polymer ?
#
loop_
_entity_poly.entity_id
_entity_poly.type
_entity_poly.pdbx_seq_one_letter_code
_entity_poly.pdbx_strand_id
1 'polypeptide(L)'
;MKVRRYFEDLENLFVDCNITANNEKKNWAVRYPEEQVSWEWKAMSEYTAAGASYEDFKRTVLHSYPGAADEERGTMRELKRLFKKYQNISSADLDEYLALVRRFRALKRELNPSATAGTIE
;
A
#
# COMPACT_ATOMS: atom_id res chain seq x y z
N MET A 1 5.18 1.93 13.94
CA MET A 1 5.42 1.88 12.47
C MET A 1 4.08 1.81 11.73
N LYS A 2 3.91 2.51 10.61
CA LYS A 2 2.76 2.30 9.70
C LYS A 2 3.12 1.23 8.67
N VAL A 3 2.66 0.01 8.89
CA VAL A 3 3.13 -1.18 8.16
C VAL A 3 2.83 -1.11 6.67
N ARG A 4 1.68 -0.57 6.27
CA ARG A 4 1.32 -0.38 4.86
C ARG A 4 2.30 0.55 4.15
N ARG A 5 2.49 1.77 4.70
CA ARG A 5 3.46 2.74 4.16
C ARG A 5 4.89 2.19 4.13
N TYR A 6 5.28 1.42 5.14
CA TYR A 6 6.58 0.76 5.16
C TYR A 6 6.79 -0.16 3.94
N PHE A 7 5.80 -1.00 3.62
CA PHE A 7 5.88 -1.88 2.45
C PHE A 7 5.86 -1.10 1.14
N GLU A 8 5.08 -0.02 1.04
CA GLU A 8 5.09 0.87 -0.15
C GLU A 8 6.47 1.50 -0.37
N ASP A 9 7.07 2.07 0.68
CA ASP A 9 8.40 2.68 0.59
C ASP A 9 9.47 1.63 0.24
N LEU A 10 9.38 0.42 0.81
CA LEU A 10 10.30 -0.68 0.55
C LEU A 10 10.16 -1.23 -0.88
N GLU A 11 8.96 -1.32 -1.42
CA GLU A 11 8.71 -1.79 -2.79
C GLU A 11 9.26 -0.82 -3.83
N ASN A 12 9.16 0.49 -3.58
CA ASN A 12 9.81 1.50 -4.43
C ASN A 12 11.33 1.28 -4.46
N LEU A 13 11.96 1.01 -3.31
CA LEU A 13 13.39 0.69 -3.25
C LEU A 13 13.74 -0.60 -3.98
N PHE A 14 12.86 -1.59 -4.00
CA PHE A 14 13.09 -2.80 -4.80
C PHE A 14 13.10 -2.51 -6.29
N VAL A 15 12.24 -1.61 -6.77
CA VAL A 15 12.25 -1.16 -8.16
C VAL A 15 13.56 -0.44 -8.47
N ASP A 16 13.92 0.55 -7.65
CA ASP A 16 15.12 1.36 -7.86
C ASP A 16 16.42 0.53 -7.84
N CYS A 17 16.49 -0.48 -6.97
CA CYS A 17 17.63 -1.39 -6.85
C CYS A 17 17.53 -2.65 -7.72
N ASN A 18 16.48 -2.80 -8.53
CA ASN A 18 16.21 -3.97 -9.37
C ASN A 18 16.19 -5.32 -8.60
N ILE A 19 15.66 -5.31 -7.36
CA ILE A 19 15.50 -6.51 -6.54
C ILE A 19 14.22 -7.24 -6.97
N THR A 20 14.38 -8.42 -7.56
CA THR A 20 13.26 -9.19 -8.14
C THR A 20 12.99 -10.51 -7.42
N ALA A 21 14.00 -11.11 -6.78
CA ALA A 21 13.87 -12.41 -6.15
C ALA A 21 13.02 -12.36 -4.87
N ASN A 22 12.02 -13.24 -4.75
CA ASN A 22 11.12 -13.30 -3.59
C ASN A 22 11.88 -13.44 -2.26
N ASN A 23 12.88 -14.32 -2.20
CA ASN A 23 13.67 -14.55 -0.99
C ASN A 23 14.46 -13.29 -0.59
N GLU A 24 15.00 -12.58 -1.58
CA GLU A 24 15.74 -11.35 -1.34
C GLU A 24 14.81 -10.25 -0.82
N LYS A 25 13.64 -10.06 -1.44
CA LYS A 25 12.62 -9.11 -0.97
C LYS A 25 12.19 -9.37 0.47
N LYS A 26 11.95 -10.64 0.84
CA LYS A 26 11.62 -11.02 2.23
C LYS A 26 12.76 -10.70 3.20
N ASN A 27 14.01 -11.00 2.83
CA ASN A 27 15.18 -10.68 3.67
C ASN A 27 15.29 -9.19 3.94
N TRP A 28 15.07 -8.35 2.93
CA TRP A 28 15.05 -6.90 3.10
C TRP A 28 13.86 -6.42 3.94
N ALA A 29 12.69 -7.04 3.77
CA ALA A 29 11.49 -6.68 4.52
C ALA A 29 11.64 -6.88 6.03
N VAL A 30 12.43 -7.85 6.49
CA VAL A 30 12.70 -8.06 7.92
C VAL A 30 13.94 -7.32 8.42
N ARG A 31 14.69 -6.60 7.56
CA ARG A 31 15.98 -6.00 7.93
C ARG A 31 15.85 -4.66 8.64
N TYR A 32 14.91 -3.83 8.21
CA TYR A 32 14.75 -2.45 8.66
C TYR A 32 13.78 -2.22 9.84
N PRO A 33 12.78 -3.09 10.13
CA PRO A 33 11.97 -2.95 11.32
C PRO A 33 12.80 -3.09 12.60
N GLU A 34 12.22 -2.65 13.73
CA GLU A 34 12.79 -2.90 15.06
C GLU A 34 13.00 -4.40 15.29
N GLU A 35 13.98 -4.75 16.13
CA GLU A 35 14.41 -6.13 16.35
C GLU A 35 13.25 -7.07 16.71
N GLN A 36 12.36 -6.62 17.60
CA GLN A 36 11.17 -7.37 18.00
C GLN A 36 10.23 -7.65 16.81
N VAL A 37 9.98 -6.65 15.97
CA VAL A 37 9.12 -6.78 14.79
C VAL A 37 9.77 -7.68 13.73
N SER A 38 11.09 -7.55 13.54
CA SER A 38 11.87 -8.43 12.66
C SER A 38 11.77 -9.89 13.11
N TRP A 39 11.91 -10.14 14.41
CA TRP A 39 11.81 -11.46 15.00
C TRP A 39 10.41 -12.07 14.80
N GLU A 40 9.35 -11.29 15.05
CA GLU A 40 7.96 -11.69 14.82
C GLU A 40 7.70 -12.06 13.35
N TRP A 41 8.18 -11.24 12.41
CA TRP A 41 7.97 -11.48 10.98
C TRP A 41 8.76 -12.70 10.48
N LYS A 42 9.97 -12.92 11.00
CA LYS A 42 10.77 -14.11 10.67
C LYS A 42 10.14 -15.41 11.16
N ALA A 43 9.30 -15.35 12.20
CA ALA A 43 8.56 -16.50 12.72
C ALA A 43 7.35 -16.90 11.86
N MET A 44 6.95 -16.08 10.88
CA MET A 44 5.82 -16.38 10.00
C MET A 44 6.15 -17.53 9.04
N SER A 45 5.17 -18.40 8.79
CA SER A 45 5.32 -19.55 7.89
C SER A 45 5.67 -19.13 6.47
N GLU A 46 5.14 -18.00 6.03
CA GLU A 46 5.32 -17.40 4.71
C GLU A 46 6.71 -16.78 4.56
N TYR A 47 7.40 -16.48 5.66
CA TYR A 47 8.80 -16.09 5.61
C TYR A 47 9.71 -17.31 5.41
N THR A 48 9.47 -18.38 6.17
CA THR A 48 10.32 -19.58 6.22
C THR A 48 10.07 -20.57 5.08
N ALA A 49 8.86 -20.60 4.53
CA ALA A 49 8.51 -21.50 3.44
C ALA A 49 9.17 -21.09 2.12
N ALA A 50 9.98 -22.01 1.57
CA ALA A 50 10.69 -21.81 0.30
C ALA A 50 9.76 -21.58 -0.90
N GLY A 51 8.52 -22.08 -0.84
CA GLY A 51 7.51 -21.92 -1.89
C GLY A 51 6.60 -20.69 -1.75
N ALA A 52 6.63 -20.00 -0.61
CA ALA A 52 5.80 -18.81 -0.41
C ALA A 52 6.39 -17.63 -1.16
N SER A 53 5.55 -16.80 -1.78
CA SER A 53 6.02 -15.57 -2.43
C SER A 53 6.25 -14.44 -1.42
N TYR A 54 6.90 -13.36 -1.86
CA TYR A 54 6.96 -12.12 -1.07
C TYR A 54 5.55 -11.54 -0.81
N GLU A 55 4.64 -11.67 -1.78
CA GLU A 55 3.26 -11.19 -1.66
C GLU A 55 2.46 -11.95 -0.61
N ASP A 56 2.66 -13.26 -0.49
CA ASP A 56 2.04 -14.07 0.57
C ASP A 56 2.50 -13.61 1.95
N PHE A 57 3.81 -13.40 2.10
CA PHE A 57 4.40 -12.87 3.32
C PHE A 57 3.86 -11.48 3.66
N LYS A 58 3.88 -10.53 2.72
CA LYS A 58 3.36 -9.16 2.90
C LYS A 58 1.90 -9.17 3.33
N ARG A 59 1.08 -10.01 2.70
CA ARG A 59 -0.35 -10.15 3.02
C ARG A 59 -0.57 -10.66 4.44
N THR A 60 0.15 -11.68 4.87
CA THR A 60 0.07 -12.20 6.24
C THR A 60 0.54 -11.17 7.26
N VAL A 61 1.62 -10.44 6.97
CA VAL A 61 2.09 -9.32 7.79
C VAL A 61 0.99 -8.26 7.91
N LEU A 62 0.43 -7.75 6.81
CA LEU A 62 -0.62 -6.73 6.84
C LEU A 62 -1.88 -7.19 7.59
N HIS A 63 -2.24 -8.47 7.49
CA HIS A 63 -3.38 -9.04 8.22
C HIS A 63 -3.15 -9.09 9.74
N SER A 64 -1.90 -9.24 10.19
CA SER A 64 -1.55 -9.21 11.61
C SER A 64 -1.64 -7.83 12.27
N TYR A 65 -1.77 -6.75 11.48
CA TYR A 65 -1.93 -5.38 11.97
C TYR A 65 -3.33 -4.83 11.62
N PRO A 66 -4.29 -4.84 12.57
CA PRO A 66 -5.64 -4.33 12.35
C PRO A 66 -5.68 -2.89 11.82
N GLY A 67 -4.73 -2.05 12.26
CA GLY A 67 -4.58 -0.67 11.78
C GLY A 67 -4.27 -0.55 10.27
N ALA A 68 -3.59 -1.53 9.68
CA ALA A 68 -3.29 -1.52 8.24
C ALA A 68 -4.53 -1.93 7.40
N ALA A 69 -5.37 -2.82 7.93
CA ALA A 69 -6.69 -3.12 7.37
C ALA A 69 -7.66 -1.95 7.57
N ASP A 70 -7.57 -1.23 8.68
CA ASP A 70 -8.35 -0.02 8.94
C ASP A 70 -7.91 1.18 8.07
N GLU A 71 -6.65 1.28 7.65
CA GLU A 71 -6.20 2.28 6.66
C GLU A 71 -6.83 2.01 5.27
N GLU A 72 -6.96 0.74 4.85
CA GLU A 72 -7.67 0.37 3.63
C GLU A 72 -9.18 0.67 3.72
N ARG A 73 -9.80 0.30 4.86
CA ARG A 73 -11.20 0.67 5.16
C ARG A 73 -11.38 2.18 5.26
N GLY A 74 -10.36 2.91 5.74
CA GLY A 74 -10.30 4.36 5.84
C GLY A 74 -10.30 5.00 4.46
N THR A 75 -9.51 4.48 3.53
CA THR A 75 -9.45 4.93 2.12
C THR A 75 -10.80 4.72 1.43
N MET A 76 -11.43 3.56 1.63
CA MET A 76 -12.77 3.28 1.12
C MET A 76 -13.84 4.19 1.75
N ARG A 77 -13.72 4.49 3.05
CA ARG A 77 -14.61 5.44 3.74
C ARG A 77 -14.46 6.86 3.20
N GLU A 78 -13.24 7.30 2.92
CA GLU A 78 -12.95 8.60 2.32
C GLU A 78 -13.48 8.68 0.88
N LEU A 79 -13.38 7.60 0.10
CA LEU A 79 -13.98 7.53 -1.23
C LEU A 79 -15.50 7.69 -1.19
N LYS A 80 -16.18 6.97 -0.28
CA LYS A 80 -17.63 7.13 -0.08
C LYS A 80 -18.01 8.56 0.34
N ARG A 81 -17.22 9.17 1.23
CA ARG A 81 -17.41 10.58 1.63
C ARG A 81 -17.22 11.54 0.47
N LEU A 82 -16.23 11.29 -0.39
CA LEU A 82 -15.96 12.11 -1.56
C LEU A 82 -17.15 12.09 -2.52
N PHE A 83 -17.66 10.91 -2.87
CA PHE A 83 -18.84 10.81 -3.73
C PHE A 83 -20.08 11.47 -3.12
N LYS A 84 -20.30 11.30 -1.82
CA LYS A 84 -21.41 11.98 -1.13
C LYS A 84 -21.27 13.51 -1.15
N LYS A 85 -20.06 14.02 -0.96
CA LYS A 85 -19.80 15.47 -0.94
C LYS A 85 -20.09 16.12 -2.29
N TYR A 86 -19.71 15.46 -3.38
CA TYR A 86 -19.80 16.02 -4.74
C TYR A 86 -20.98 15.45 -5.56
N GLN A 87 -21.96 14.82 -4.91
CA GLN A 87 -23.08 14.14 -5.58
C GLN A 87 -23.97 15.05 -6.46
N ASN A 88 -24.00 16.36 -6.16
CA ASN A 88 -24.86 17.34 -6.84
C ASN A 88 -24.06 18.41 -7.60
N ILE A 89 -22.80 18.16 -7.89
CA ILE A 89 -21.96 19.12 -8.59
C ILE A 89 -22.50 19.40 -9.99
N SER A 90 -22.57 20.67 -10.39
CA SER A 90 -23.00 21.10 -11.71
C SER A 90 -21.80 21.46 -12.59
N SER A 91 -22.01 21.53 -13.91
CA SER A 91 -21.00 22.01 -14.87
C SER A 91 -20.61 23.47 -14.66
N ALA A 92 -21.37 24.22 -13.85
CA ALA A 92 -21.04 25.59 -13.45
C ALA A 92 -19.96 25.66 -12.34
N ASP A 93 -19.74 24.57 -11.60
CA ASP A 93 -18.90 24.54 -10.40
C ASP A 93 -17.46 24.07 -10.73
N LEU A 94 -16.79 24.77 -11.63
CA LEU A 94 -15.47 24.37 -12.16
C LEU A 94 -14.43 24.11 -11.06
N ASP A 95 -14.38 24.97 -10.04
CA ASP A 95 -13.43 24.82 -8.93
C ASP A 95 -13.71 23.57 -8.08
N GLU A 96 -14.98 23.26 -7.85
CA GLU A 96 -15.40 22.06 -7.15
C GLU A 96 -15.09 20.80 -7.97
N TYR A 97 -15.25 20.86 -9.29
CA TYR A 97 -14.95 19.76 -10.19
C TYR A 97 -13.45 19.45 -10.19
N LEU A 98 -12.61 20.48 -10.29
CA LEU A 98 -11.17 20.33 -10.20
C LEU A 98 -10.74 19.82 -8.81
N ALA A 99 -11.43 20.22 -7.74
CA ALA A 99 -11.18 19.70 -6.39
C ALA A 99 -11.55 18.22 -6.25
N LEU A 100 -12.69 17.79 -6.80
CA LEU A 100 -13.10 16.39 -6.86
C LEU A 100 -12.05 15.56 -7.59
N VAL A 101 -11.62 16.00 -8.77
CA VAL A 101 -10.64 15.29 -9.61
C VAL A 101 -9.30 15.12 -8.87
N ARG A 102 -8.78 16.16 -8.21
CA ARG A 102 -7.54 16.07 -7.42
C ARG A 102 -7.66 15.05 -6.29
N ARG A 103 -8.75 15.09 -5.53
CA ARG A 103 -8.99 14.18 -4.39
C ARG A 103 -9.21 12.75 -4.84
N PHE A 104 -9.96 12.55 -5.92
CA PHE A 104 -10.19 11.22 -6.49
C PHE A 104 -8.88 10.59 -7.00
N ARG A 105 -8.00 11.35 -7.66
CA ARG A 105 -6.67 10.86 -8.07
C ARG A 105 -5.83 10.41 -6.88
N ALA A 106 -5.85 11.15 -5.77
CA ALA A 106 -5.12 10.78 -4.56
C ALA A 106 -5.64 9.46 -3.97
N LEU A 107 -6.96 9.33 -3.80
CA LEU A 107 -7.59 8.10 -3.30
C LEU A 107 -7.42 6.92 -4.27
N LYS A 108 -7.46 7.16 -5.59
CA LYS A 108 -7.19 6.12 -6.61
C LYS A 108 -5.78 5.56 -6.47
N ARG A 109 -4.79 6.40 -6.18
CA ARG A 109 -3.39 5.98 -5.97
C ARG A 109 -3.24 5.15 -4.69
N GLU A 110 -3.92 5.54 -3.61
CA GLU A 110 -3.92 4.79 -2.35
C GLU A 110 -4.64 3.43 -2.49
N LEU A 111 -5.68 3.34 -3.35
CA LEU A 111 -6.42 2.10 -3.60
C LEU A 111 -5.73 1.15 -4.60
N ASN A 112 -4.86 1.67 -5.47
CA ASN A 112 -4.16 0.88 -6.48
C ASN A 112 -2.68 1.30 -6.60
N PRO A 113 -1.84 0.91 -5.63
CA PRO A 113 -0.43 1.34 -5.60
C PRO A 113 0.39 0.85 -6.81
N SER A 114 0.01 -0.27 -7.46
CA SER A 114 0.75 -0.87 -8.59
C SER A 114 0.54 -0.20 -9.95
N ALA A 115 -0.39 0.74 -10.10
CA ALA A 115 -0.62 1.44 -11.37
C ALA A 115 0.29 2.66 -11.61
N THR A 116 1.07 3.06 -10.60
CA THR A 116 1.95 4.26 -10.68
C THR A 116 3.36 3.95 -11.19
N ALA A 117 3.71 2.67 -11.36
CA ALA A 117 5.06 2.23 -11.77
C ALA A 117 5.25 2.09 -13.29
N GLY A 118 4.26 2.47 -14.11
CA GLY A 118 4.29 2.21 -15.56
C GLY A 118 3.70 3.33 -16.39
N THR A 119 4.30 4.51 -16.39
CA THR A 119 4.25 5.44 -17.54
C THR A 119 5.43 6.42 -17.45
N ILE A 120 6.62 5.96 -17.82
CA ILE A 120 7.65 6.83 -18.42
C ILE A 120 8.12 6.06 -19.66
N GLU A 121 7.44 6.28 -20.78
CA GLU A 121 8.00 6.16 -22.13
C GLU A 121 7.88 7.53 -22.79
#